data_AF-A0A7Z9XCY7-F1
#
_entry.id   AF-A0A7Z9XCY7-F1
#
_cell.length_a   1.000
_cell.length_b   1.000
_cell.length_c   1.000
_cell.angle_alpha   90.00
_cell.angle_beta   90.00
_cell.angle_gamma   90.00
#
_symmetry.space_group_name_H-M   'P 1'
#
loop_
_entity.id
_entity.type
_entity.pdbx_description
1 polymer ?
#
loop_
_entity_poly.entity_id
_entity_poly.type
_entity_poly.pdbx_seq_one_letter_code
_entity_poly.pdbx_strand_id
1 'polypeptide(L)'
;MKAFVRMRKARYVVGLFMVLSVLLAFGSVWASSEGAHEDHGGKGKGMDLVWRTMNFVVLAGVLAFLLKKPIANGLESRRQGIKDELDNLEGQTQEAEKRLAQYKAKLSRLDQEVEKIVAEYIREGEAAKAKIIEEAQATAEKLQEQAKKNIEHEFAKAKQQLTAEMAGKAVAMAEQLIKEHINEEDQERIVDEYLTKVV
;
A
#
# COMPACT_ATOMS: atom_id res chain seq x y z
N MET A 1 -7.05 34.87 23.74
CA MET A 1 -5.63 35.06 24.14
C MET A 1 -4.98 36.37 23.67
N LYS A 2 -5.36 36.95 22.51
CA LYS A 2 -4.77 38.20 21.98
C LYS A 2 -5.05 39.48 22.82
N ALA A 3 -6.14 39.53 23.59
CA ALA A 3 -6.53 40.70 24.40
C ALA A 3 -5.63 40.92 25.65
N PHE A 4 -5.15 39.84 26.27
CA PHE A 4 -4.35 39.91 27.50
C PHE A 4 -2.90 40.38 27.25
N VAL A 5 -2.32 40.00 26.11
CA VAL A 5 -1.01 40.51 25.66
C VAL A 5 -1.10 42.00 25.28
N ARG A 6 -2.23 42.43 24.72
CA ARG A 6 -2.47 43.84 24.35
C ARG A 6 -2.52 44.75 25.59
N MET A 7 -3.12 44.29 26.69
CA MET A 7 -3.13 45.03 27.96
C MET A 7 -1.76 45.11 28.65
N ARG A 8 -0.93 44.06 28.59
CA ARG A 8 0.44 44.11 29.15
C ARG A 8 1.34 45.04 28.33
N LYS A 9 1.27 44.99 26.99
CA LYS A 9 1.93 45.96 26.11
C LYS A 9 1.45 47.38 26.36
N ALA A 10 0.14 47.58 26.61
CA ALA A 10 -0.41 48.88 26.98
C ALA A 10 0.19 49.43 28.29
N ARG A 11 0.43 48.61 29.31
CA ARG A 11 1.08 49.06 30.56
C ARG A 11 2.54 49.50 30.36
N TYR A 12 3.28 48.84 29.47
CA TYR A 12 4.66 49.25 29.14
C TYR A 12 4.69 50.48 28.22
N VAL A 13 3.76 50.58 27.26
CA VAL A 13 3.59 51.78 26.44
C VAL A 13 3.17 52.95 27.31
N VAL A 14 2.24 52.77 28.26
CA VAL A 14 1.85 53.79 29.24
C VAL A 14 3.01 54.15 30.16
N GLY A 15 3.83 53.19 30.61
CA GLY A 15 5.02 53.47 31.42
C GLY A 15 6.12 54.21 30.66
N LEU A 16 6.38 53.84 29.39
CA LEU A 16 7.29 54.54 28.50
C LEU A 16 6.78 55.95 28.19
N PHE A 17 5.47 56.09 27.99
CA PHE A 17 4.81 57.38 27.77
C PHE A 17 4.81 58.24 29.03
N MET A 18 4.72 57.64 30.23
CA MET A 18 4.87 58.33 31.51
C MET A 18 6.31 58.82 31.72
N VAL A 19 7.30 58.00 31.37
CA VAL A 19 8.71 58.39 31.45
C VAL A 19 9.03 59.47 30.41
N LEU A 20 8.50 59.35 29.19
CA LEU A 20 8.61 60.35 28.13
C LEU A 20 7.85 61.64 28.48
N SER A 21 6.67 61.54 29.12
CA SER A 21 5.90 62.69 29.56
C SER A 21 6.53 63.39 30.75
N VAL A 22 7.18 62.65 31.66
CA VAL A 22 8.01 63.24 32.72
C VAL A 22 9.23 63.91 32.10
N LEU A 23 9.91 63.29 31.13
CA LEU A 23 11.02 63.92 30.38
C LEU A 23 10.59 65.18 29.60
N LEU A 24 9.42 65.18 28.95
CA LEU A 24 8.87 66.30 28.19
C LEU A 24 8.28 67.41 29.07
N ALA A 25 7.63 67.05 30.19
CA ALA A 25 7.15 68.01 31.18
C ALA A 25 8.33 68.71 31.87
N PHE A 26 9.43 67.99 32.13
CA PHE A 26 10.66 68.63 32.61
C PHE A 26 11.35 69.45 31.51
N GLY A 27 11.34 69.03 30.24
CA GLY A 27 11.83 69.85 29.12
C GLY A 27 11.07 71.16 28.95
N SER A 28 9.75 71.18 29.21
CA SER A 28 8.91 72.38 29.13
C SER A 28 9.06 73.31 30.35
N VAL A 29 9.42 72.79 31.53
CA VAL A 29 9.84 73.62 32.69
C VAL A 29 11.15 74.37 32.40
N TRP A 30 12.01 73.86 31.51
CA TRP A 30 13.22 74.55 31.05
C TRP A 30 13.03 75.40 29.78
N ALA A 31 11.97 75.17 29.00
CA ALA A 31 11.73 75.84 27.72
C ALA A 31 10.64 76.94 27.74
N SER A 32 9.86 77.07 28.82
CA SER A 32 8.83 78.13 28.94
C SER A 32 9.30 79.39 29.70
N SER A 33 10.59 79.52 30.01
CA SER A 33 11.17 80.74 30.57
C SER A 33 12.38 81.20 29.75
N GLU A 34 12.15 81.84 28.60
CA GLU A 34 13.11 82.84 28.13
C GLU A 34 12.99 84.07 29.03
N GLY A 35 14.04 84.33 29.81
CA GLY A 35 14.21 85.60 30.54
C GLY A 35 14.24 85.50 32.07
N ALA A 36 15.32 84.91 32.62
CA ALA A 36 15.94 85.42 33.84
C ALA A 36 17.41 84.98 33.87
N HIS A 37 18.29 85.87 33.41
CA HIS A 37 19.60 85.99 34.04
C HIS A 37 19.36 86.26 35.53
N GLU A 38 19.52 85.25 36.36
CA GLU A 38 20.13 85.45 37.67
C GLU A 38 21.47 84.75 37.66
N ASP A 39 22.48 85.56 37.37
CA ASP A 39 23.80 85.38 37.92
C ASP A 39 23.66 85.29 39.44
N HIS A 40 23.85 84.10 40.00
CA HIS A 40 24.40 84.00 41.34
C HIS A 40 25.80 83.40 41.22
N GLY A 41 26.76 84.32 41.12
CA GLY A 41 28.14 84.10 41.44
C GLY A 41 28.32 83.20 42.65
N GLY A 42 29.15 82.18 42.46
CA GLY A 42 29.80 81.34 43.46
C GLY A 42 29.14 81.19 44.84
N LYS A 43 28.19 80.24 44.96
CA LYS A 43 28.00 79.29 46.10
C LYS A 43 26.67 78.54 45.90
N GLY A 44 26.66 77.50 45.05
CA GLY A 44 25.43 76.72 44.80
C GLY A 44 25.53 75.50 43.89
N LYS A 45 26.63 75.32 43.14
CA LYS A 45 26.85 74.20 42.20
C LYS A 45 26.63 72.79 42.78
N GLY A 46 26.72 72.62 44.10
CA GLY A 46 26.44 71.34 44.76
C GLY A 46 24.96 70.97 44.77
N MET A 47 24.05 71.94 44.94
CA MET A 47 22.62 71.67 45.12
C MET A 47 21.94 71.28 43.80
N ASP A 48 22.32 71.91 42.69
CA ASP A 48 21.88 71.53 41.34
C ASP A 48 22.38 70.14 40.95
N LEU A 49 23.62 69.80 41.32
CA LEU A 49 24.19 68.47 41.06
C LEU A 49 23.48 67.39 41.89
N VAL A 50 23.09 67.69 43.13
CA VAL A 50 22.32 66.79 44.00
C VAL A 50 20.91 66.57 43.43
N TRP A 51 20.23 67.63 42.98
CA TRP A 51 18.90 67.51 42.37
C TRP A 51 18.93 66.72 41.05
N ARG A 52 19.94 66.94 40.21
CA ARG A 52 20.14 66.18 38.96
C ARG A 52 20.46 64.71 39.23
N THR A 53 21.32 64.43 40.21
CA THR A 53 21.68 63.07 40.62
C THR A 53 20.47 62.34 41.20
N MET A 54 19.67 62.99 42.05
CA MET A 54 18.45 62.41 42.60
C MET A 54 17.44 62.03 41.51
N ASN A 55 17.22 62.91 40.54
CA ASN A 55 16.34 62.61 39.40
C ASN A 55 16.88 61.45 38.54
N PHE A 56 18.19 61.39 38.29
CA PHE A 56 18.80 60.26 37.59
C PHE A 56 18.62 58.94 38.36
N VAL A 57 18.77 58.94 39.68
CA VAL A 57 18.56 57.75 40.53
C VAL A 57 17.10 57.29 40.50
N VAL A 58 16.14 58.21 40.56
CA VAL A 58 14.70 57.89 40.44
C VAL A 58 14.38 57.29 39.07
N LEU A 59 14.88 57.91 37.99
CA LEU A 59 14.71 57.41 36.63
C LEU A 59 15.36 56.03 36.45
N ALA A 60 16.58 55.85 36.93
CA ALA A 60 17.31 54.58 36.86
C ALA A 60 16.60 53.48 37.66
N GLY A 61 16.03 53.80 38.83
CA GLY A 61 15.25 52.86 39.64
C GLY A 61 13.96 52.41 38.94
N VAL A 62 13.21 53.36 38.36
CA VAL A 62 12.00 53.08 37.59
C VAL A 62 12.32 52.24 36.34
N LEU A 63 13.39 52.60 35.62
CA LEU A 63 13.84 51.87 34.43
C LEU A 63 14.32 50.45 34.78
N ALA A 64 15.08 50.28 35.86
CA ALA A 64 15.51 48.96 36.32
C ALA A 64 14.32 48.09 36.73
N PHE A 65 13.30 48.65 37.39
CA PHE A 65 12.10 47.91 37.76
C PHE A 65 11.26 47.50 36.53
N LEU A 66 11.12 48.40 35.54
CA LEU A 66 10.38 48.15 34.30
C LEU A 66 11.11 47.17 33.35
N LEU A 67 12.45 47.23 33.25
CA LEU A 67 13.24 46.43 32.31
C LEU A 67 13.62 45.03 32.82
N LYS A 68 13.64 44.79 34.14
CA LYS A 68 13.93 43.47 34.71
C LYS A 68 13.02 42.37 34.17
N LYS A 69 11.72 42.64 34.03
CA LYS A 69 10.73 41.68 33.53
C LYS A 69 10.89 41.32 32.04
N PRO A 70 10.95 42.28 31.08
CA PRO A 70 11.09 41.94 29.66
C PRO A 70 12.41 41.26 29.33
N ILE A 71 13.52 41.64 29.98
CA ILE A 71 14.83 41.01 29.73
C ILE A 71 14.82 39.56 30.23
N ALA A 72 14.34 39.31 31.46
CA ALA A 72 14.23 37.96 32.00
C ALA A 72 13.28 37.07 31.16
N ASN A 73 12.12 37.60 30.77
CA ASN A 73 11.17 36.86 29.92
C ASN A 73 11.72 36.58 28.52
N GLY A 74 12.51 37.49 27.95
CA GLY A 74 13.14 37.28 26.63
C GLY A 74 14.19 36.19 26.66
N LEU A 75 15.00 36.13 27.72
CA LEU A 75 16.00 35.06 27.90
C LEU A 75 15.33 33.71 28.19
N GLU A 76 14.30 33.70 29.04
CA GLU A 76 13.56 32.48 29.35
C GLU A 76 12.80 31.93 28.14
N SER A 77 12.18 32.80 27.34
CA SER A 77 11.52 32.39 26.09
C SER A 77 12.50 31.80 25.08
N ARG A 78 13.74 32.31 25.00
CA ARG A 78 14.78 31.73 24.14
C ARG A 78 15.26 30.38 24.66
N ARG A 79 15.48 30.26 25.97
CA ARG A 79 15.83 28.99 26.61
C ARG A 79 14.77 27.93 26.38
N GLN A 80 13.49 28.28 26.58
CA GLN A 80 12.39 27.36 26.35
C GLN A 80 12.27 26.98 24.88
N GLY A 81 12.41 27.92 23.95
CA GLY A 81 12.39 27.62 22.51
C GLY A 81 13.50 26.65 22.08
N ILE A 82 14.72 26.83 22.58
CA ILE A 82 15.84 25.90 22.31
C ILE A 82 15.57 24.53 22.91
N LYS A 83 15.03 24.48 24.14
CA LYS A 83 14.66 23.21 24.78
C LYS A 83 13.58 22.48 24.00
N ASP A 84 12.52 23.18 23.61
CA ASP A 84 11.42 22.61 22.83
C ASP A 84 11.91 22.11 21.46
N GLU A 85 12.83 22.83 20.82
CA GLU A 85 13.44 22.41 19.55
C GLU A 85 14.31 21.16 19.71
N LEU A 86 15.12 21.09 20.78
CA LEU A 86 15.91 19.90 21.10
C LEU A 86 15.02 18.70 21.44
N ASP A 87 14.01 18.88 22.27
CA ASP A 87 13.06 17.82 22.64
C ASP A 87 12.30 17.31 21.40
N ASN A 88 11.93 18.21 20.48
CA ASN A 88 11.30 17.84 19.21
C ASN A 88 12.25 17.08 18.27
N LEU A 89 13.51 17.52 18.14
CA LEU A 89 14.52 16.83 17.34
C LEU A 89 14.81 15.43 17.90
N GLU A 90 14.91 15.29 19.22
CA GLU A 90 15.09 14.00 19.87
C GLU A 90 13.88 13.08 19.63
N GLY A 91 12.66 13.61 19.77
CA GLY A 91 11.43 12.88 19.46
C GLY A 91 11.38 12.41 18.00
N GLN A 92 11.72 13.28 17.05
CA GLN A 92 11.78 12.93 15.63
C GLN A 92 12.84 11.86 15.34
N THR A 93 14.00 11.94 16.00
CA THR A 93 15.07 10.95 15.85
C THR A 93 14.62 9.59 16.37
N GLN A 94 14.02 9.54 17.56
CA GLN A 94 13.48 8.30 18.12
C GLN A 94 12.35 7.72 17.27
N GLU A 95 11.47 8.55 16.72
CA GLU A 95 10.43 8.09 15.79
C GLU A 95 11.03 7.53 14.49
N ALA A 96 12.03 8.19 13.93
CA ALA A 96 12.71 7.72 12.73
C ALA A 96 13.41 6.38 12.97
N GLU A 97 14.10 6.22 14.10
CA GLU A 97 14.72 4.96 14.50
C GLU A 97 13.69 3.84 14.70
N LYS A 98 12.57 4.12 15.37
CA LYS A 98 11.46 3.16 15.53
C LYS A 98 10.90 2.73 14.18
N ARG A 99 10.64 3.68 13.26
CA ARG A 99 10.15 3.36 11.90
C ARG A 99 11.16 2.54 11.13
N LEU A 100 12.45 2.88 11.21
CA LEU A 100 13.53 2.15 10.56
C LEU A 100 13.62 0.71 11.09
N ALA A 101 13.55 0.52 12.41
CA ALA A 101 13.51 -0.80 13.03
C ALA A 101 12.28 -1.62 12.58
N GLN A 102 11.10 -1.00 12.51
CA GLN A 102 9.89 -1.64 12.00
C GLN A 102 10.03 -2.05 10.52
N TYR A 103 10.59 -1.18 9.68
CA TYR A 103 10.82 -1.52 8.27
C TYR A 103 11.84 -2.63 8.09
N LYS A 104 12.95 -2.62 8.85
CA LYS A 104 13.93 -3.72 8.84
C LYS A 104 13.29 -5.04 9.29
N ALA A 105 12.49 -5.03 10.35
CA ALA A 105 11.76 -6.21 10.80
C ALA A 105 10.76 -6.70 9.74
N LYS A 106 10.07 -5.78 9.05
CA LYS A 106 9.13 -6.11 7.98
C LYS A 106 9.84 -6.69 6.76
N LEU A 107 11.00 -6.15 6.37
CA LEU A 107 11.81 -6.67 5.27
C LEU A 107 12.32 -8.08 5.58
N SER A 108 12.87 -8.31 6.78
CA SER A 108 13.33 -9.65 7.18
C SER A 108 12.20 -10.69 7.20
N ARG A 109 10.98 -10.29 7.61
CA ARG A 109 9.80 -11.18 7.51
C ARG A 109 9.37 -11.40 6.07
N LEU A 110 9.51 -10.40 5.21
CA LEU A 110 9.12 -10.51 3.80
C LEU A 110 10.01 -11.54 3.08
N ASP A 111 11.32 -11.54 3.34
CA ASP A 111 12.23 -12.53 2.74
C ASP A 111 11.82 -13.97 3.12
N GLN A 112 11.50 -14.20 4.40
CA GLN A 112 11.01 -15.49 4.88
C GLN A 112 9.65 -15.88 4.27
N GLU A 113 8.76 -14.91 4.10
CA GLU A 113 7.45 -15.14 3.49
C GLU A 113 7.58 -15.47 1.99
N VAL A 114 8.48 -14.77 1.29
CA VAL A 114 8.79 -15.05 -0.12
C VAL A 114 9.34 -16.46 -0.27
N GLU A 115 10.27 -16.88 0.60
CA GLU A 115 10.82 -18.24 0.57
C GLU A 115 9.72 -19.30 0.79
N LYS A 116 8.81 -19.07 1.75
CA LYS A 116 7.64 -19.94 1.97
C LYS A 116 6.73 -20.00 0.76
N ILE A 117 6.40 -18.85 0.19
CA ILE A 117 5.54 -18.74 -1.00
C ILE A 117 6.17 -19.51 -2.16
N VAL A 118 7.46 -19.33 -2.41
CA VAL A 118 8.18 -20.06 -3.48
C VAL A 118 8.17 -21.57 -3.21
N ALA A 119 8.42 -22.01 -1.97
CA ALA A 119 8.37 -23.42 -1.61
C ALA A 119 6.96 -24.01 -1.79
N GLU A 120 5.92 -23.25 -1.44
CA GLU A 120 4.53 -23.65 -1.65
C GLU A 120 4.18 -23.77 -3.14
N TYR A 121 4.57 -22.80 -3.96
CA TYR A 121 4.39 -22.86 -5.41
C TYR A 121 5.12 -24.04 -6.06
N ILE A 122 6.33 -24.36 -5.61
CA ILE A 122 7.07 -25.54 -6.10
C ILE A 122 6.29 -26.82 -5.74
N ARG A 123 5.86 -26.95 -4.49
CA ARG A 123 5.09 -28.12 -4.02
C ARG A 123 3.77 -28.26 -4.79
N GLU A 124 3.04 -27.17 -4.99
CA GLU A 124 1.80 -27.17 -5.78
C GLU A 124 2.07 -27.52 -7.25
N GLY A 125 3.15 -26.99 -7.83
CA GLY A 125 3.58 -27.30 -9.19
C GLY A 125 3.93 -28.78 -9.36
N GLU A 126 4.64 -29.38 -8.40
CA GLU A 126 4.96 -30.81 -8.40
C GLU A 126 3.70 -31.68 -8.25
N ALA A 127 2.79 -31.31 -7.34
CA ALA A 127 1.52 -32.01 -7.17
C ALA A 127 0.64 -31.92 -8.43
N ALA A 128 0.56 -30.74 -9.06
CA ALA A 128 -0.16 -30.54 -10.32
C ALA A 128 0.46 -31.36 -11.46
N LYS A 129 1.79 -31.39 -11.56
CA LYS A 129 2.51 -32.21 -12.54
C LYS A 129 2.19 -33.70 -12.34
N ALA A 130 2.25 -34.19 -11.10
CA ALA A 130 1.94 -35.58 -10.80
C ALA A 130 0.51 -35.93 -11.18
N LYS A 131 -0.45 -35.07 -10.83
CA LYS A 131 -1.86 -35.23 -11.20
C LYS A 131 -2.08 -35.27 -12.71
N ILE A 132 -1.45 -34.36 -13.47
CA ILE A 132 -1.54 -34.34 -14.93
C ILE A 132 -1.01 -35.63 -15.53
N ILE A 133 0.12 -36.15 -15.03
CA ILE A 133 0.70 -37.41 -15.51
C ILE A 133 -0.22 -38.59 -15.20
N GLU A 134 -0.79 -38.66 -13.99
CA GLU A 134 -1.74 -39.70 -13.59
C GLU A 134 -3.01 -39.66 -14.46
N GLU A 135 -3.60 -38.47 -14.66
CA GLU A 135 -4.77 -38.29 -15.52
C GLU A 135 -4.48 -38.65 -16.98
N ALA A 136 -3.28 -38.30 -17.48
CA ALA A 136 -2.85 -38.66 -18.82
C ALA A 136 -2.68 -40.19 -18.98
N GLN A 137 -2.10 -40.87 -18.00
CA GLN A 137 -1.96 -42.33 -17.99
C GLN A 137 -3.34 -43.01 -17.95
N ALA A 138 -4.22 -42.59 -17.03
CA ALA A 138 -5.57 -43.13 -16.94
C ALA A 138 -6.39 -42.91 -18.22
N THR A 139 -6.21 -41.75 -18.88
CA THR A 139 -6.85 -41.46 -20.16
C THR A 139 -6.28 -42.32 -21.29
N ALA A 140 -4.96 -42.52 -21.33
CA ALA A 140 -4.31 -43.38 -22.31
C ALA A 140 -4.77 -44.84 -22.17
N GLU A 141 -4.88 -45.36 -20.95
CA GLU A 141 -5.39 -46.71 -20.68
C GLU A 141 -6.84 -46.86 -21.14
N LYS A 142 -7.72 -45.91 -20.78
CA LYS A 142 -9.11 -45.90 -21.25
C LYS A 142 -9.20 -45.85 -22.78
N LEU A 143 -8.36 -45.04 -23.43
CA LEU A 143 -8.34 -44.94 -24.88
C LEU A 143 -7.89 -46.26 -25.52
N GLN A 144 -6.89 -46.93 -24.95
CA GLN A 144 -6.46 -48.25 -25.42
C GLN A 144 -7.55 -49.31 -25.26
N GLU A 145 -8.27 -49.32 -24.13
CA GLU A 145 -9.37 -50.24 -23.91
C GLU A 145 -10.52 -50.00 -24.91
N GLN A 146 -10.88 -48.74 -25.12
CA GLN A 146 -11.89 -48.35 -26.12
C GLN A 146 -11.45 -48.73 -27.53
N ALA A 147 -10.19 -48.49 -27.89
CA ALA A 147 -9.66 -48.88 -29.19
C ALA A 147 -9.71 -50.40 -29.41
N LYS A 148 -9.36 -51.20 -28.40
CA LYS A 148 -9.46 -52.67 -28.47
C LYS A 148 -10.91 -53.13 -28.68
N LYS A 149 -11.85 -52.59 -27.90
CA LYS A 149 -13.29 -52.88 -28.04
C LYS A 149 -13.80 -52.52 -29.44
N ASN A 150 -13.40 -51.36 -29.96
CA ASN A 150 -13.80 -50.93 -31.30
C ASN A 150 -13.22 -51.84 -32.38
N ILE A 151 -11.94 -52.26 -32.25
CA ILE A 151 -11.31 -53.21 -33.16
C ILE A 151 -12.05 -54.55 -33.16
N GLU A 152 -12.40 -55.08 -31.98
CA GLU A 152 -13.17 -56.33 -31.86
C GLU A 152 -14.54 -56.22 -32.52
N HIS A 153 -15.25 -55.10 -32.31
CA HIS A 153 -16.53 -54.85 -32.96
C HIS A 153 -16.42 -54.74 -34.49
N GLU A 154 -15.45 -53.99 -35.00
CA GLU A 154 -15.24 -53.86 -36.44
C GLU A 154 -14.78 -55.18 -37.08
N PHE A 155 -13.97 -55.97 -36.37
CA PHE A 155 -13.55 -57.29 -36.85
C PHE A 155 -14.73 -58.27 -36.92
N ALA A 156 -15.60 -58.28 -35.91
CA ALA A 156 -16.81 -59.09 -35.92
C ALA A 156 -17.74 -58.71 -37.07
N LYS A 157 -17.92 -57.40 -37.31
CA LYS A 157 -18.71 -56.87 -38.42
C LYS A 157 -18.12 -57.23 -39.78
N ALA A 158 -16.81 -57.08 -39.96
CA ALA A 158 -16.11 -57.45 -41.18
C ALA A 158 -16.23 -58.95 -41.47
N LYS A 159 -16.12 -59.80 -40.43
CA LYS A 159 -16.30 -61.25 -40.56
C LYS A 159 -17.73 -61.61 -40.99
N GLN A 160 -18.74 -60.96 -40.41
CA GLN A 160 -20.13 -61.18 -40.80
C GLN A 160 -20.37 -60.77 -42.25
N GLN A 161 -19.86 -59.60 -42.66
CA GLN A 161 -19.98 -59.12 -44.03
C GLN A 161 -19.28 -60.06 -45.03
N LEU A 162 -18.06 -60.49 -44.73
CA LEU A 162 -17.31 -61.44 -45.57
C LEU A 162 -18.06 -62.77 -45.71
N THR A 163 -18.65 -63.28 -44.63
CA THR A 163 -19.43 -64.52 -44.65
C THR A 163 -20.68 -64.38 -45.53
N ALA A 164 -21.37 -63.25 -45.45
CA ALA A 164 -22.53 -62.95 -46.29
C ALA A 164 -22.14 -62.85 -47.77
N GLU A 165 -21.03 -62.18 -48.10
CA GLU A 165 -20.52 -62.08 -49.47
C GLU A 165 -20.08 -63.44 -50.03
N MET A 166 -19.42 -64.26 -49.21
CA MET A 166 -19.05 -65.63 -49.59
C MET A 166 -20.28 -66.51 -49.84
N ALA A 167 -21.28 -66.44 -48.97
CA ALA A 167 -22.53 -67.19 -49.15
C ALA A 167 -23.25 -66.76 -50.44
N GLY A 168 -23.32 -65.44 -50.71
CA GLY A 168 -23.90 -64.93 -51.95
C GLY A 168 -23.16 -65.40 -53.20
N LYS A 169 -21.82 -65.38 -53.20
CA LYS A 169 -21.01 -65.90 -54.31
C LYS A 169 -21.14 -67.42 -54.48
N ALA A 170 -21.21 -68.18 -53.38
CA ALA A 170 -21.38 -69.63 -53.42
C ALA A 170 -22.74 -70.02 -54.01
N VAL A 171 -23.82 -69.32 -53.61
CA VAL A 171 -25.16 -69.52 -54.20
C VAL A 171 -25.15 -69.18 -55.69
N ALA A 172 -24.58 -68.04 -56.08
CA ALA A 172 -24.49 -67.65 -57.49
C ALA A 172 -23.71 -68.69 -58.34
N MET A 173 -22.62 -69.23 -57.80
CA MET A 173 -21.84 -70.28 -58.47
C MET A 173 -22.63 -71.59 -58.57
N ALA A 174 -23.34 -72.00 -57.50
CA ALA A 174 -24.19 -73.18 -57.51
C ALA A 174 -25.35 -73.04 -58.51
N GLU A 175 -26.01 -71.88 -58.56
CA GLU A 175 -27.03 -71.59 -59.57
C GLU A 175 -26.50 -71.72 -61.00
N GLN A 176 -25.28 -71.25 -61.25
CA GLN A 176 -24.66 -71.35 -62.56
C GLN A 176 -24.29 -72.79 -62.92
N LEU A 177 -23.71 -73.55 -61.99
CA LEU A 177 -23.41 -74.98 -62.17
C LEU A 177 -24.68 -75.81 -62.43
N ILE A 178 -25.77 -75.55 -61.69
CA ILE A 178 -27.05 -76.24 -61.89
C ILE A 178 -27.60 -75.91 -63.29
N LYS A 179 -27.56 -74.64 -63.72
CA LYS A 179 -28.00 -74.26 -65.09
C LYS A 179 -27.18 -74.94 -66.19
N GLU A 180 -25.89 -75.15 -65.97
CA GLU A 180 -25.00 -75.78 -66.96
C GLU A 180 -25.12 -77.31 -67.02
N HIS A 181 -25.48 -77.97 -65.91
CA HIS A 181 -25.45 -79.44 -65.78
C HIS A 181 -26.81 -80.13 -65.63
N ILE A 182 -27.92 -79.40 -65.58
CA ILE A 182 -29.26 -79.99 -65.46
C ILE A 182 -29.65 -80.80 -66.71
N ASN A 183 -30.18 -82.01 -66.50
CA ASN A 183 -30.69 -82.90 -67.55
C ASN A 183 -32.21 -83.14 -67.38
N GLU A 184 -32.83 -83.83 -68.34
CA GLU A 184 -34.29 -84.11 -68.32
C GLU A 184 -34.71 -85.01 -67.15
N GLU A 185 -33.89 -86.00 -66.78
CA GLU A 185 -34.13 -86.90 -65.63
C GLU A 185 -34.17 -86.14 -64.29
N ASP A 186 -33.29 -85.15 -64.12
CA ASP A 186 -33.26 -84.28 -62.94
C ASP A 186 -34.48 -83.36 -62.86
N GLN A 187 -34.98 -82.87 -64.00
CA GLN A 187 -36.21 -82.06 -64.03
C GLN A 187 -37.44 -82.88 -63.62
N GLU A 188 -37.57 -84.10 -64.14
CA GLU A 188 -38.68 -85.00 -63.80
C GLU A 188 -38.67 -85.35 -62.31
N ARG A 189 -37.48 -85.67 -61.76
CA ARG A 189 -37.28 -85.95 -60.33
C ARG A 189 -37.62 -84.75 -59.43
N ILE A 190 -37.21 -83.54 -59.79
CA ILE A 190 -37.52 -82.32 -59.01
C ILE A 190 -39.03 -82.06 -58.99
N VAL A 191 -39.73 -82.28 -60.11
CA VAL A 191 -41.19 -82.14 -60.20
C VAL A 191 -41.89 -83.16 -59.29
N ASP A 192 -41.47 -84.42 -59.32
CA ASP A 192 -42.05 -85.49 -58.52
C ASP A 192 -41.81 -85.28 -57.01
N GLU A 193 -40.62 -84.80 -56.63
CA GLU A 193 -40.28 -84.44 -55.25
C GLU A 193 -41.09 -83.23 -54.74
N TYR A 194 -41.35 -82.24 -55.61
CA TYR A 194 -42.22 -81.09 -55.27
C TYR A 194 -43.68 -81.54 -55.08
N LEU A 195 -44.18 -82.41 -55.94
CA LEU A 195 -45.53 -82.98 -55.82
C LEU A 195 -45.67 -83.81 -54.53
N THR A 196 -44.65 -84.59 -54.17
CA THR A 196 -44.63 -85.41 -52.94
C THR A 196 -44.53 -84.57 -51.66
N LYS A 197 -43.93 -83.38 -51.71
CA LYS A 197 -43.72 -82.53 -50.52
C LYS A 197 -44.87 -81.56 -50.25
N VAL A 198 -45.72 -81.30 -51.25
CA VAL A 198 -46.86 -80.37 -51.18
C VAL A 198 -48.20 -81.10 -51.00
N VAL A 199 -48.18 -82.44 -51.02
CA VAL A 199 -49.28 -83.33 -50.60
C VAL A 199 -48.96 -83.91 -49.23
#